data_AF-A0A1U7N9I5-F1
#
_entry.id   AF-A0A1U7N9I5-F1
#
_cell.length_a   1.000
_cell.length_b   1.000
_cell.length_c   1.000
_cell.angle_alpha   90.00
_cell.angle_beta   90.00
_cell.angle_gamma   90.00
#
_symmetry.space_group_name_H-M   'P 1'
#
loop_
_entity.id
_entity.type
_entity.pdbx_description
1 polymer ?
#
loop_
_entity_poly.entity_id
_entity_poly.type
_entity_poly.pdbx_seq_one_letter_code
_entity_poly.pdbx_strand_id
1 'polypeptide(L)'
;MKCVRFPFAHKTNPLSSKHYNTNYLIASRTRDTISLMQLGLVALLEVSSLWLLLALPTIAQITPDSTLGNENSQVTPNQTIRGAVADLIEGGAIRDSNLFHSFLEFNVGNGQRVKILLIPMALPIF
;
A
#
# COMPACT_ATOMS: atom_id res chain seq x y z
N MET A 1 11.98 -108.40 2.45
CA MET A 1 12.56 -107.21 3.11
C MET A 1 12.40 -106.00 2.19
N LYS A 2 11.88 -104.88 2.73
CA LYS A 2 11.76 -103.51 2.15
C LYS A 2 10.87 -103.43 0.90
N CYS A 3 9.60 -102.98 0.93
CA CYS A 3 8.99 -101.77 1.49
C CYS A 3 9.82 -100.51 1.25
N VAL A 4 9.43 -99.70 0.25
CA VAL A 4 9.28 -98.25 0.44
C VAL A 4 8.13 -97.73 -0.45
N ARG A 5 7.18 -97.07 0.20
CA ARG A 5 6.08 -96.28 -0.35
C ARG A 5 6.59 -94.84 -0.51
N PHE A 6 6.28 -94.19 -1.62
CA PHE A 6 6.34 -92.74 -1.73
C PHE A 6 5.05 -92.21 -2.38
N PRO A 7 4.22 -91.44 -1.65
CA PRO A 7 3.13 -90.68 -2.24
C PRO A 7 3.54 -89.21 -2.33
N PHE A 8 3.42 -88.57 -3.50
CA PHE A 8 3.07 -87.15 -3.53
C PHE A 8 2.65 -86.73 -4.94
N ALA A 9 1.34 -86.53 -5.13
CA ALA A 9 0.82 -85.72 -6.21
C ALA A 9 0.74 -84.28 -5.70
N HIS A 10 1.57 -83.37 -6.23
CA HIS A 10 1.44 -81.95 -5.97
C HIS A 10 1.10 -81.21 -7.26
N LYS A 11 -0.17 -80.78 -7.33
CA LYS A 11 -0.71 -79.89 -8.34
C LYS A 11 -0.11 -78.50 -8.14
N THR A 12 0.73 -78.03 -9.05
CA THR A 12 1.10 -76.61 -9.12
C THR A 12 0.42 -75.98 -10.33
N ASN A 13 -0.65 -75.23 -10.04
CA ASN A 13 -1.16 -74.21 -10.96
C ASN A 13 -0.03 -73.21 -11.25
N PRO A 14 0.31 -72.89 -12.51
CA PRO A 14 1.14 -71.73 -12.77
C PRO A 14 0.31 -70.48 -12.47
N LEU A 15 0.71 -69.76 -11.43
CA LEU A 15 0.17 -68.47 -11.03
C LEU A 15 0.22 -67.52 -12.23
N SER A 16 -0.97 -67.05 -12.62
CA SER A 16 -1.16 -65.95 -13.55
C SER A 16 -0.28 -64.77 -13.13
N SER A 17 0.72 -64.46 -13.95
CA SER A 17 1.53 -63.26 -13.81
C SER A 17 0.63 -62.05 -14.05
N LYS A 18 0.09 -61.48 -12.97
CA LYS A 18 -0.53 -60.17 -13.03
C LYS A 18 0.58 -59.16 -13.29
N HIS A 19 0.64 -58.67 -14.52
CA HIS A 19 1.39 -57.48 -14.89
C HIS A 19 0.75 -56.28 -14.16
N TYR A 20 1.25 -55.93 -12.97
CA TYR A 20 0.86 -54.69 -12.31
C TYR A 20 1.66 -53.57 -12.96
N ASN A 21 1.00 -52.75 -13.79
CA ASN A 21 1.59 -51.55 -14.34
C ASN A 21 1.85 -50.53 -13.21
N THR A 22 3.11 -50.36 -12.82
CA THR A 22 3.55 -49.35 -11.86
C THR A 22 3.92 -48.04 -12.55
N ASN A 23 3.02 -47.44 -13.34
CA ASN A 23 3.31 -46.15 -13.96
C ASN A 23 2.11 -45.21 -13.99
N TYR A 24 1.58 -44.81 -12.83
CA TYR A 24 0.68 -43.63 -12.83
C TYR A 24 0.72 -42.72 -11.59
N LEU A 25 1.65 -42.88 -10.63
CA LEU A 25 1.75 -41.94 -9.50
C LEU A 25 3.17 -41.51 -9.14
N ILE A 26 4.08 -41.55 -10.11
CA ILE A 26 5.09 -40.49 -10.18
C ILE A 26 4.63 -39.62 -11.33
N ALA A 27 3.51 -38.91 -11.11
CA ALA A 27 3.23 -37.71 -11.86
C ALA A 27 4.53 -36.91 -11.78
N SER A 28 5.21 -36.80 -12.92
CA SER A 28 6.38 -35.97 -13.08
C SER A 28 6.00 -34.63 -12.49
N ARG A 29 6.50 -34.36 -11.29
CA ARG A 29 6.50 -33.02 -10.73
C ARG A 29 7.32 -32.23 -11.72
N THR A 30 6.64 -31.57 -12.65
CA THR A 30 7.22 -30.57 -13.52
C THR A 30 7.86 -29.57 -12.58
N ARG A 31 9.17 -29.76 -12.36
CA ARG A 31 10.01 -28.72 -11.81
C ARG A 31 10.13 -27.74 -12.96
N ASP A 32 9.11 -26.90 -13.10
CA ASP A 32 9.15 -25.77 -14.00
C ASP A 32 10.37 -24.97 -13.60
N THR A 33 11.45 -25.10 -14.36
CA THR A 33 12.72 -24.44 -14.05
C THR A 33 12.49 -22.96 -14.24
N ILE A 34 12.36 -22.22 -13.14
CA ILE A 34 12.24 -20.76 -13.16
C ILE A 34 13.53 -20.21 -13.78
N SER A 35 13.43 -19.65 -14.98
CA SER A 35 14.57 -19.01 -15.65
C SER A 35 15.04 -17.80 -14.85
N LEU A 36 16.33 -17.45 -14.95
CA LEU A 36 16.89 -16.23 -14.35
C LEU A 36 16.11 -14.97 -14.78
N MET A 37 15.57 -14.95 -15.99
CA MET A 37 14.74 -13.86 -16.49
C MET A 37 13.40 -13.76 -15.75
N GLN A 38 12.77 -14.89 -15.45
CA GLN A 38 11.54 -14.94 -14.66
C GLN A 38 11.80 -14.53 -13.21
N LEU A 39 12.93 -14.94 -12.63
CA LEU A 39 13.32 -14.54 -11.27
C LEU A 39 13.60 -13.02 -11.19
N GLY A 40 14.26 -12.46 -12.21
CA GLY A 40 14.52 -11.01 -12.30
C GLY A 40 13.25 -10.19 -12.46
N LEU A 41 12.29 -10.65 -13.28
CA LEU A 41 11.00 -9.97 -13.44
C LEU A 41 10.20 -9.99 -12.14
N VAL A 42 10.15 -11.13 -11.44
CA VAL A 42 9.48 -11.23 -10.13
C VAL A 42 10.14 -10.29 -9.13
N ALA A 43 11.48 -10.29 -9.03
CA ALA A 43 12.18 -9.40 -8.12
C ALA A 43 11.89 -7.91 -8.39
N LEU A 44 11.81 -7.49 -9.66
CA LEU A 44 11.45 -6.11 -10.03
C LEU A 44 10.01 -5.75 -9.63
N LEU A 45 9.06 -6.67 -9.84
CA LEU A 45 7.66 -6.48 -9.46
C LEU A 45 7.49 -6.38 -7.94
N GLU A 46 8.21 -7.21 -7.19
CA GLU A 46 8.22 -7.17 -5.72
C GLU A 46 8.81 -5.85 -5.19
N VAL A 47 9.95 -5.41 -5.74
CA VAL A 47 10.57 -4.13 -5.34
C VAL A 47 9.68 -2.94 -5.68
N SER A 48 9.03 -2.96 -6.84
CA SER A 48 8.06 -1.93 -7.24
C SER A 48 6.86 -1.90 -6.31
N SER A 49 6.33 -3.06 -5.91
CA SER A 49 5.20 -3.17 -5.00
C SER A 49 5.55 -2.66 -3.60
N LEU A 50 6.75 -2.98 -3.12
CA LEU A 50 7.25 -2.46 -1.85
C LEU A 50 7.41 -0.93 -1.86
N TRP A 51 7.89 -0.36 -2.97
CA TRP A 51 7.98 1.10 -3.15
C TRP A 51 6.61 1.79 -3.08
N LEU A 52 5.58 1.21 -3.69
CA LEU A 52 4.22 1.74 -3.63
C LEU A 52 3.65 1.70 -2.20
N LEU A 53 3.98 0.66 -1.43
CA LEU A 53 3.57 0.52 -0.03
C LEU A 53 4.30 1.48 0.92
N LEU A 54 5.51 1.92 0.56
CA LEU A 54 6.34 2.84 1.35
C LEU A 54 6.08 4.32 1.03
N ALA A 55 5.20 4.66 0.08
CA ALA A 55 4.84 6.05 -0.18
C ALA A 55 4.18 6.68 1.05
N LEU A 56 4.93 7.50 1.80
CA LEU A 56 4.40 8.16 2.99
C LEU A 56 3.44 9.28 2.58
N PRO A 57 2.24 9.36 3.20
CA PRO A 57 1.38 10.52 3.02
C PRO A 57 2.08 11.77 3.57
N THR A 58 1.97 12.88 2.85
CA THR A 58 2.47 14.17 3.34
C THR A 58 1.49 14.72 4.37
N ILE A 59 2.02 15.32 5.43
CA ILE A 59 1.19 16.08 6.37
C ILE A 59 0.78 17.36 5.66
N ALA A 60 -0.52 17.62 5.59
CA ALA A 60 -1.00 18.90 5.09
C ALA A 60 -0.61 20.00 6.09
N GLN A 61 0.19 20.95 5.63
CA GLN A 61 0.74 22.03 6.43
C GLN A 61 0.55 23.35 5.68
N ILE A 62 0.18 24.38 6.43
CA ILE A 62 0.09 25.76 5.96
C ILE A 62 1.10 26.58 6.75
N THR A 63 2.16 27.02 6.08
CA THR A 63 3.22 27.81 6.69
C THR A 63 3.12 29.25 6.17
N PRO A 64 2.67 30.22 6.98
CA PRO A 64 2.59 31.61 6.56
C PRO A 64 3.97 32.23 6.31
N ASP A 65 4.04 33.16 5.38
CA ASP A 65 5.26 33.92 5.07
C ASP A 65 5.42 35.13 6.02
N SER A 66 6.28 34.98 7.01
CA SER A 66 6.57 36.01 8.01
C SER A 66 7.44 37.17 7.52
N THR A 67 7.88 37.18 6.25
CA THR A 67 8.75 38.24 5.71
C THR A 67 8.02 39.55 5.40
N LEU A 68 6.68 39.53 5.36
CA LEU A 68 5.84 40.68 4.98
C LEU A 68 5.44 41.59 6.16
N GLY A 69 5.97 41.37 7.36
CA GLY A 69 5.71 42.22 8.53
C GLY A 69 4.21 42.35 8.83
N ASN A 70 3.68 43.59 8.80
CA ASN A 70 2.26 43.89 9.02
C ASN A 70 1.32 43.40 7.91
N GLU A 71 1.84 42.91 6.78
CA GLU A 71 1.03 42.31 5.71
C GLU A 71 1.08 40.77 5.76
N ASN A 72 1.63 40.18 6.83
CA ASN A 72 1.69 38.74 7.01
C ASN A 72 0.29 38.11 7.10
N SER A 73 0.16 36.91 6.56
CA SER A 73 -1.01 36.04 6.74
C SER A 73 -0.90 35.31 8.08
N GLN A 74 -2.02 35.19 8.79
CA GLN A 74 -2.10 34.47 10.06
C GLN A 74 -2.97 33.24 9.89
N VAL A 75 -2.51 32.10 10.39
CA VAL A 75 -3.22 30.82 10.32
C VAL A 75 -3.58 30.39 11.73
N THR A 76 -4.87 30.27 12.00
CA THR A 76 -5.40 29.75 13.26
C THR A 76 -6.07 28.40 12.99
N PRO A 77 -5.47 27.27 13.40
CA PRO A 77 -6.00 25.96 13.09
C PRO A 77 -7.25 25.60 13.92
N ASN A 78 -7.99 24.60 13.45
CA ASN A 78 -9.09 23.95 14.17
C ASN A 78 -10.24 24.87 14.64
N GLN A 79 -10.57 25.90 13.86
CA GLN A 79 -11.68 26.81 14.16
C GLN A 79 -13.02 26.22 13.71
N THR A 80 -14.07 26.41 14.52
CA THR A 80 -15.44 25.99 14.15
C THR A 80 -16.10 27.10 13.34
N ILE A 81 -16.27 26.87 12.03
CA ILE A 81 -16.82 27.83 11.08
C ILE A 81 -18.07 27.22 10.45
N ARG A 82 -19.23 27.86 10.68
CA ARG A 82 -20.55 27.39 10.17
C ARG A 82 -20.84 25.92 10.51
N GLY A 83 -20.43 25.48 11.71
CA GLY A 83 -20.67 24.13 12.23
C GLY A 83 -19.67 23.06 11.77
N ALA A 84 -18.59 23.43 11.07
CA ALA A 84 -17.53 22.50 10.67
C ALA A 84 -16.15 23.02 11.11
N VAL A 85 -15.22 22.11 11.39
CA VAL A 85 -13.83 22.46 11.71
C VAL A 85 -13.07 22.85 10.44
N ALA A 86 -12.35 23.95 10.49
CA ALA A 86 -11.53 24.49 9.41
C ALA A 86 -10.36 25.31 9.96
N ASP A 87 -9.29 25.43 9.18
CA ASP A 87 -8.22 26.37 9.48
C ASP A 87 -8.64 27.76 9.01
N LEU A 88 -8.53 28.74 9.90
CA LEU A 88 -8.89 30.12 9.64
C LEU A 88 -7.65 30.89 9.19
N ILE A 89 -7.76 31.61 8.07
CA ILE A 89 -6.72 32.46 7.54
C ILE A 89 -7.18 33.91 7.57
N GLU A 90 -6.39 34.75 8.24
CA GLU A 90 -6.65 36.18 8.45
C GLU A 90 -5.41 37.01 8.12
N GLY A 91 -5.53 38.34 8.16
CA GLY A 91 -4.45 39.26 7.80
C GLY A 91 -4.23 39.33 6.29
N GLY A 92 -2.97 39.40 5.85
CA GLY A 92 -2.62 39.58 4.45
C GLY A 92 -2.53 41.04 4.01
N ALA A 93 -2.22 41.26 2.73
CA ALA A 93 -2.11 42.58 2.13
C ALA A 93 -3.41 42.94 1.40
N ILE A 94 -3.94 44.15 1.62
CA ILE A 94 -5.10 44.65 0.89
C ILE A 94 -4.63 45.72 -0.09
N ARG A 95 -4.94 45.53 -1.38
CA ARG A 95 -4.73 46.53 -2.43
C ARG A 95 -6.02 46.70 -3.22
N ASP A 96 -6.61 47.88 -3.11
CA ASP A 96 -7.94 48.20 -3.66
C ASP A 96 -9.00 47.20 -3.18
N SER A 97 -9.63 46.46 -4.10
CA SER A 97 -10.63 45.43 -3.81
C SER A 97 -10.04 44.02 -3.69
N ASN A 98 -8.71 43.89 -3.69
CA ASN A 98 -8.02 42.60 -3.67
C ASN A 98 -7.37 42.34 -2.31
N LEU A 99 -7.49 41.10 -1.86
CA LEU A 99 -6.83 40.57 -0.67
C LEU A 99 -5.78 39.54 -1.10
N PHE A 100 -4.55 39.72 -0.66
CA PHE A 100 -3.43 38.85 -0.95
C PHE A 100 -2.96 38.16 0.32
N HIS A 101 -2.69 36.86 0.19
CA HIS A 101 -2.03 36.06 1.22
C HIS A 101 -0.73 35.49 0.67
N SER A 102 0.29 35.40 1.52
CA SER A 102 1.60 34.82 1.20
C SER A 102 1.89 33.65 2.14
N PHE A 103 2.36 32.55 1.57
CA PHE A 103 2.70 31.32 2.27
C PHE A 103 4.00 30.76 1.73
N LEU A 104 4.84 30.25 2.63
CA LEU A 104 6.00 29.44 2.25
C LEU A 104 5.55 28.08 1.74
N GLU A 105 4.53 27.51 2.38
CA GLU A 105 3.90 26.25 1.99
C GLU A 105 2.40 26.35 2.19
N PHE A 106 1.64 25.87 1.20
CA PHE A 106 0.19 25.84 1.25
C PHE A 106 -0.30 24.46 0.80
N ASN A 107 -0.35 23.51 1.74
CA ASN A 107 -0.85 22.16 1.51
C ASN A 107 -2.15 21.95 2.28
N VAL A 108 -3.20 21.53 1.59
CA VAL A 108 -4.52 21.23 2.17
C VAL A 108 -4.80 19.74 1.98
N GLY A 109 -4.97 19.05 3.10
CA GLY A 109 -5.18 17.61 3.14
C GLY A 109 -6.59 17.23 2.71
N ASN A 110 -6.77 15.95 2.40
CA ASN A 110 -8.06 15.44 1.97
C ASN A 110 -9.10 15.62 3.09
N GLY A 111 -10.18 16.35 2.80
CA GLY A 111 -11.22 16.68 3.80
C GLY A 111 -10.89 17.83 4.75
N GLN A 112 -9.68 18.39 4.71
CA GLN A 112 -9.33 19.62 5.40
C GLN A 112 -10.04 20.80 4.73
N ARG A 113 -10.46 21.77 5.54
CA ARG A 113 -11.14 22.99 5.09
C ARG A 113 -10.32 24.18 5.51
N VAL A 114 -10.20 25.14 4.62
CA VAL A 114 -9.54 26.41 4.88
C VAL A 114 -10.51 27.53 4.60
N LYS A 115 -10.64 28.47 5.53
CA LYS A 115 -11.50 29.66 5.37
C LYS A 115 -10.63 30.91 5.36
N ILE A 116 -10.67 31.60 4.23
CA ILE A 116 -10.09 32.95 4.11
C ILE A 116 -11.12 33.97 4.60
N LEU A 117 -10.66 34.88 5.46
CA LEU A 117 -11.47 35.96 5.99
C LEU A 117 -10.85 37.32 5.63
N LEU A 118 -11.67 38.16 5.01
CA LEU A 118 -11.35 39.56 4.77
C LEU A 118 -11.55 40.34 6.08
N ILE A 119 -10.66 40.14 7.06
CA ILE A 119 -10.54 41.09 8.18
C ILE A 119 -9.38 42.02 7.85
N PRO A 120 -9.61 43.32 7.58
CA PRO A 120 -8.53 44.29 7.61
C PRO A 120 -7.99 44.29 9.05
N MET A 121 -6.68 44.19 9.21
CA MET A 121 -6.00 44.24 10.51
C MET A 121 -6.27 45.61 11.18
N ALA A 122 -7.43 45.76 11.80
CA ALA A 122 -7.91 46.96 12.47
C ALA A 122 -9.05 46.58 13.44
N LEU A 123 -8.71 45.92 14.54
CA LEU A 123 -8.91 46.40 15.92
C LEU A 123 -8.67 45.24 16.91
N PRO A 124 -7.91 45.46 18.01
CA PRO A 124 -7.99 44.59 19.17
C PRO A 124 -9.35 44.83 19.84
N ILE A 125 -10.18 43.79 19.92
CA ILE A 125 -11.39 43.81 20.73
C ILE A 125 -10.91 43.69 22.18
N PHE A 126 -10.95 44.78 22.93
CA PHE A 126 -10.89 44.80 24.40
C PHE A 126 -12.29 44.53 24.96
#